data_AF-A0AAV9FN00-F1
#
_entry.id   AF-A0AAV9FN00-F1
#
_cell.length_a   1.000
_cell.length_b   1.000
_cell.length_c   1.000
_cell.angle_alpha   90.00
_cell.angle_beta   90.00
_cell.angle_gamma   90.00
#
_symmetry.space_group_name_H-M   'P 1'
#
loop_
_entity.id
_entity.type
_entity.pdbx_description
1 polymer ?
#
loop_
_entity_poly.entity_id
_entity_poly.type
_entity_poly.pdbx_seq_one_letter_code
_entity_poly.pdbx_strand_id
1 'polypeptide(L)'
;MGVQAIHPAPLHGEEEVGPPPPPPLRRRRLSPLLLITLNSGRHVSSLRTIDSILSVFDNRTDPSPLFVESRISSSAPPPPTPRAPRIAYLVSGSKGDLDRLWRTLRALYHPLNQYVVHLDLEAPAAERLELLARVGDEPVFAKVGNVHVISKANMVTYRGPTMVANTLHACAVLLRKSKDWDWFINLSASDYPLVTQDDILHAFSSLPRNLNFVEHTSRLGWKEGQRAKPLIIDPGLYKSKKSDVLWMTQRRELPTAFQLFTGSAWVVLSREFVEYCVWGWDNLPRTLLMYYTNFISSPEGYFQTVICNVLDFATTAVNHDLHYISWDNPPKQHPHNLNINDTAKMVRSEAPFARKFKRDDPVLDKIDLDLLGRSNGSFVPGGWCAGEPLCSDVVDEPGWLKPGPGAERLQRLLKRIVWSNKFVQNQCLAWVVPSRAFMEYCVWGWDNLPRTLLMYYTNFISSPEGYFQTIICNVLDFATTAVNHNIHYISWDNPPKQHPHNLNINDMAEMWPLSRANSKGMT
;
A
#
# COMPACT_ATOMS: atom_id res chain seq x y z
N MET A 1 52.41 -34.82 -52.11
CA MET A 1 52.39 -35.08 -50.65
C MET A 1 51.12 -34.44 -50.10
N GLY A 2 50.08 -35.24 -49.93
CA GLY A 2 48.79 -34.78 -49.42
C GLY A 2 48.05 -35.99 -48.88
N VAL A 3 47.78 -35.98 -47.57
CA VAL A 3 47.04 -37.03 -46.86
C VAL A 3 45.94 -36.29 -46.10
N GLN A 4 44.72 -36.25 -46.63
CA GLN A 4 43.61 -37.20 -46.47
C GLN A 4 42.97 -37.18 -45.07
N ALA A 5 41.72 -36.70 -45.05
CA ALA A 5 40.78 -36.75 -43.94
C ALA A 5 40.24 -38.17 -43.74
N ILE A 6 40.00 -38.53 -42.48
CA ILE A 6 39.33 -39.76 -42.06
C ILE A 6 38.21 -39.40 -41.06
N HIS A 7 36.97 -39.65 -41.44
CA HIS A 7 35.89 -40.16 -40.57
C HIS A 7 35.82 -41.68 -40.81
N PRO A 8 35.36 -42.57 -39.90
CA PRO A 8 34.12 -42.53 -39.09
C PRO A 8 34.36 -43.04 -37.62
N ALA A 9 33.44 -43.29 -36.68
CA ALA A 9 32.15 -44.01 -36.71
C ALA A 9 31.37 -43.84 -35.37
N PRO A 10 30.08 -44.24 -35.30
CA PRO A 10 29.17 -43.99 -34.18
C PRO A 10 28.80 -45.25 -33.33
N LEU A 11 28.34 -44.95 -32.10
CA LEU A 11 27.29 -45.59 -31.28
C LEU A 11 27.34 -47.10 -30.92
N HIS A 12 27.57 -47.33 -29.62
CA HIS A 12 26.86 -48.27 -28.72
C HIS A 12 26.74 -47.50 -27.39
N GLY A 13 25.63 -47.36 -26.68
CA GLY A 13 24.49 -48.23 -26.44
C GLY A 13 24.47 -48.56 -24.95
N GLU A 14 23.92 -47.69 -24.10
CA GLU A 14 23.69 -47.97 -22.67
C GLU A 14 22.30 -47.46 -22.22
N GLU A 15 21.71 -48.27 -21.34
CA GLU A 15 20.30 -48.39 -20.98
C GLU A 15 19.71 -47.21 -20.18
N GLU A 16 18.46 -46.85 -20.49
CA GLU A 16 17.62 -45.99 -19.65
C GLU A 16 17.18 -46.75 -18.38
N VAL A 17 17.65 -46.28 -17.22
CA VAL A 17 17.11 -46.66 -15.91
C VAL A 17 15.97 -45.69 -15.54
N GLY A 18 14.73 -46.18 -15.64
CA GLY A 18 13.54 -45.44 -15.20
C GLY A 18 13.41 -45.33 -13.66
N PRO A 19 12.68 -44.33 -13.14
CA PRO A 19 12.55 -44.09 -11.70
C PRO A 19 11.62 -45.10 -11.00
N PRO A 20 11.82 -45.36 -9.69
CA PRO A 20 11.03 -46.35 -8.95
C PRO A 20 9.60 -45.86 -8.64
N PRO A 21 8.64 -46.79 -8.41
CA PRO A 21 7.23 -46.46 -8.18
C PRO A 21 6.96 -45.93 -6.75
N PRO A 22 5.87 -45.16 -6.55
CA PRO A 22 5.50 -44.61 -5.25
C PRO A 22 4.87 -45.65 -4.30
N PRO A 23 4.96 -45.45 -2.96
CA PRO A 23 4.42 -46.37 -1.96
C PRO A 23 2.88 -46.28 -1.82
N PRO A 24 2.22 -47.32 -1.25
CA PRO A 24 0.77 -47.46 -1.29
C PRO A 24 0.00 -46.55 -0.33
N LEU A 25 -1.12 -46.02 -0.82
CA LEU A 25 -2.09 -45.20 -0.10
C LEU A 25 -2.82 -45.98 1.01
N ARG A 26 -2.70 -45.51 2.25
CA ARG A 26 -3.38 -46.07 3.42
C ARG A 26 -4.82 -45.54 3.51
N ARG A 27 -5.79 -46.45 3.39
CA ARG A 27 -7.23 -46.21 3.57
C ARG A 27 -7.53 -45.58 4.94
N ARG A 28 -8.25 -44.45 4.97
CA ARG A 28 -9.06 -44.04 6.14
C ARG A 28 -10.50 -43.76 5.69
N ARG A 29 -11.41 -44.14 6.60
CA ARG A 29 -12.82 -44.48 6.40
C ARG A 29 -13.72 -43.28 6.11
N LEU A 30 -14.85 -43.64 5.49
CA LEU A 30 -16.03 -42.86 5.12
C LEU A 30 -16.72 -42.12 6.29
N SER A 31 -17.44 -41.07 5.87
CA SER A 31 -18.31 -40.07 6.52
C SER A 31 -19.42 -40.61 7.47
N PRO A 32 -20.23 -39.73 8.11
CA PRO A 32 -21.42 -39.20 7.41
C PRO A 32 -21.81 -37.73 7.70
N LEU A 33 -22.32 -37.10 6.64
CA LEU A 33 -23.48 -36.19 6.52
C LEU A 33 -23.81 -35.20 7.66
N LEU A 34 -23.86 -33.91 7.32
CA LEU A 34 -24.82 -32.96 7.89
C LEU A 34 -25.71 -32.41 6.76
N LEU A 35 -27.01 -32.64 6.94
CA LEU A 35 -28.11 -32.34 6.02
C LEU A 35 -28.38 -30.83 5.99
N ILE A 36 -28.49 -30.26 4.79
CA ILE A 36 -29.05 -28.92 4.55
C ILE A 36 -30.57 -29.10 4.40
N THR A 37 -31.36 -28.48 5.28
CA THR A 37 -32.80 -28.29 5.05
C THR A 37 -33.08 -26.84 4.69
N LEU A 38 -33.39 -26.63 3.41
CA LEU A 38 -34.15 -25.50 2.90
C LEU A 38 -35.57 -25.57 3.47
N ASN A 39 -36.12 -24.45 3.93
CA ASN A 39 -37.56 -24.31 4.06
C ASN A 39 -38.00 -22.94 3.54
N SER A 40 -38.74 -22.98 2.44
CA SER A 40 -39.42 -21.86 1.79
C SER A 40 -40.92 -22.12 1.87
N GLY A 41 -41.73 -21.15 2.30
CA GLY A 41 -43.19 -21.24 2.15
C GLY A 41 -44.06 -20.51 3.17
N ARG A 42 -44.40 -19.27 2.83
CA ARG A 42 -45.60 -18.43 3.10
C ARG A 42 -46.82 -19.06 3.83
N HIS A 43 -47.46 -18.29 4.73
CA HIS A 43 -48.85 -17.76 4.66
C HIS A 43 -49.22 -17.02 5.98
N VAL A 44 -49.44 -15.68 5.98
CA VAL A 44 -50.73 -14.91 5.95
C VAL A 44 -51.38 -14.61 7.33
N SER A 45 -51.30 -13.32 7.70
CA SER A 45 -52.20 -12.43 8.48
C SER A 45 -52.96 -12.88 9.75
N SER A 46 -52.85 -12.08 10.82
CA SER A 46 -54.01 -11.38 11.45
C SER A 46 -53.54 -10.34 12.48
N LEU A 47 -54.27 -9.23 12.54
CA LEU A 47 -54.10 -8.06 13.39
C LEU A 47 -54.94 -8.18 14.68
N ARG A 48 -54.50 -7.40 15.69
CA ARG A 48 -55.29 -6.75 16.76
C ARG A 48 -55.55 -7.48 18.08
N THR A 49 -54.95 -6.86 19.11
CA THR A 49 -55.56 -6.39 20.37
C THR A 49 -55.87 -7.46 21.42
N ILE A 50 -55.20 -7.34 22.57
CA ILE A 50 -55.83 -7.13 23.88
C ILE A 50 -54.75 -6.51 24.77
N ASP A 51 -54.76 -5.17 24.81
CA ASP A 51 -54.48 -4.48 26.06
C ASP A 51 -55.60 -4.86 27.02
N SER A 52 -55.24 -5.49 28.13
CA SER A 52 -56.14 -5.58 29.27
C SER A 52 -55.33 -5.38 30.56
N ILE A 53 -55.54 -4.18 31.09
CA ILE A 53 -55.72 -3.92 32.51
C ILE A 53 -54.41 -3.91 33.31
N LEU A 54 -53.76 -2.75 33.25
CA LEU A 54 -53.21 -2.11 34.44
C LEU A 54 -54.32 -1.97 35.48
N SER A 55 -54.18 -2.59 36.64
CA SER A 55 -54.21 -1.89 37.94
C SER A 55 -54.22 -2.90 39.10
N VAL A 56 -53.56 -2.50 40.18
CA VAL A 56 -53.54 -3.13 41.51
C VAL A 56 -52.47 -4.22 41.65
N PHE A 57 -51.22 -3.80 41.90
CA PHE A 57 -50.60 -3.93 43.23
C PHE A 57 -49.34 -3.07 43.29
N ASP A 58 -49.38 -2.14 44.23
CA ASP A 58 -48.31 -1.26 44.66
C ASP A 58 -47.61 -1.94 45.86
N ASN A 59 -46.30 -2.14 45.78
CA ASN A 59 -45.32 -1.87 46.86
C ASN A 59 -43.98 -2.59 46.64
N ARG A 60 -42.96 -1.75 46.39
CA ARG A 60 -41.61 -1.74 46.98
C ARG A 60 -40.73 -3.01 46.98
N THR A 61 -39.52 -2.72 46.50
CA THR A 61 -38.18 -3.22 46.85
C THR A 61 -37.65 -4.47 46.17
N ASP A 62 -36.79 -4.17 45.17
CA ASP A 62 -35.57 -4.86 44.74
C ASP A 62 -35.67 -5.94 43.65
N PRO A 63 -35.36 -5.60 42.38
CA PRO A 63 -34.89 -6.56 41.41
C PRO A 63 -33.36 -6.43 41.25
N SER A 64 -32.67 -7.46 41.71
CA SER A 64 -31.36 -7.88 41.21
C SER A 64 -31.15 -7.47 39.74
N PRO A 65 -30.02 -6.84 39.37
CA PRO A 65 -29.80 -6.48 37.99
C PRO A 65 -29.59 -7.76 37.17
N LEU A 66 -30.63 -8.08 36.40
CA LEU A 66 -30.69 -9.06 35.32
C LEU A 66 -29.85 -8.57 34.13
N PHE A 67 -28.60 -8.15 34.37
CA PHE A 67 -27.62 -7.86 33.33
C PHE A 67 -26.22 -7.78 33.96
N VAL A 68 -25.33 -8.69 33.55
CA VAL A 68 -23.95 -8.82 34.04
C VAL A 68 -23.06 -7.64 33.63
N GLU A 69 -23.55 -6.74 32.78
CA GLU A 69 -22.79 -5.58 32.28
C GLU A 69 -22.67 -4.43 33.28
N SER A 70 -23.39 -4.42 34.40
CA SER A 70 -23.33 -3.34 35.39
C SER A 70 -22.15 -3.42 36.37
N ARG A 71 -21.27 -4.44 36.27
CA ARG A 71 -20.05 -4.57 37.11
C ARG A 71 -18.72 -4.40 36.36
N ILE A 72 -18.72 -3.93 35.12
CA ILE A 72 -17.50 -3.51 34.42
C ILE A 72 -17.46 -1.98 34.36
N SER A 73 -17.49 -1.35 35.53
CA SER A 73 -16.84 -0.05 35.71
C SER A 73 -15.43 -0.32 36.24
N SER A 74 -14.63 -1.03 35.44
CA SER A 74 -13.18 -0.97 35.60
C SER A 74 -12.76 0.34 34.95
N SER A 75 -12.35 1.30 35.77
CA SER A 75 -11.62 2.48 35.33
C SER A 75 -10.64 2.09 34.23
N ALA A 76 -10.72 2.75 33.07
CA ALA A 76 -9.77 2.53 31.98
C ALA A 76 -8.35 2.58 32.58
N PRO A 77 -7.47 1.61 32.28
CA PRO A 77 -6.10 1.69 32.74
C PRO A 77 -5.51 3.04 32.31
N PRO A 78 -4.64 3.65 33.13
CA PRO A 78 -3.96 4.88 32.74
C PRO A 78 -3.31 4.66 31.36
N PRO A 79 -3.32 5.68 30.49
CA PRO A 79 -2.75 5.53 29.15
C PRO A 79 -1.33 4.96 29.31
N PRO A 80 -1.00 3.86 28.60
CA PRO A 80 0.33 3.29 28.69
C PRO A 80 1.33 4.41 28.39
N THR A 81 2.35 4.55 29.23
CA THR A 81 3.50 5.43 28.97
C THR A 81 3.91 5.27 27.51
N PRO A 82 4.10 6.36 26.74
CA PRO A 82 4.28 6.24 25.30
C PRO A 82 5.46 5.34 24.98
N ARG A 83 5.17 4.13 24.50
CA ARG A 83 6.20 3.18 24.09
C ARG A 83 6.96 3.78 22.91
N ALA A 84 8.29 3.67 22.92
CA ALA A 84 9.10 4.04 21.77
C ALA A 84 8.53 3.37 20.51
N PRO A 85 8.39 4.10 19.38
CA PRO A 85 7.86 3.50 18.17
C PRO A 85 8.75 2.36 17.69
N ARG A 86 8.20 1.48 16.87
CA ARG A 86 8.90 0.35 16.27
C ARG A 86 8.64 0.32 14.78
N ILE A 87 9.70 0.08 14.02
CA ILE A 87 9.65 0.07 12.56
C ILE A 87 9.90 -1.35 12.07
N ALA A 88 9.10 -1.75 11.07
CA ALA A 88 9.27 -2.95 10.31
C ALA A 88 9.88 -2.61 8.95
N TYR A 89 11.03 -3.19 8.61
CA TYR A 89 11.71 -2.93 7.35
C TYR A 89 11.59 -4.12 6.40
N LEU A 90 11.34 -3.83 5.12
CA LEU A 90 11.74 -4.70 4.02
C LEU A 90 13.04 -4.14 3.43
N VAL A 91 14.11 -4.92 3.44
CA VAL A 91 15.36 -4.60 2.71
C VAL A 91 15.56 -5.62 1.61
N SER A 92 15.42 -5.20 0.36
CA SER A 92 15.45 -6.11 -0.81
C SER A 92 16.62 -5.82 -1.76
N GLY A 93 17.25 -6.85 -2.30
CA GLY A 93 18.30 -6.75 -3.32
C GLY A 93 18.07 -7.72 -4.48
N SER A 94 18.91 -7.61 -5.50
CA SER A 94 18.98 -8.54 -6.63
C SER A 94 20.38 -9.17 -6.73
N LYS A 95 20.69 -9.79 -7.87
CA LYS A 95 22.01 -10.32 -8.22
C LYS A 95 23.14 -9.34 -7.90
N GLY A 96 24.07 -9.78 -7.07
CA GLY A 96 25.25 -9.03 -6.65
C GLY A 96 24.99 -7.95 -5.60
N ASP A 97 23.80 -7.87 -5.04
CA ASP A 97 23.50 -6.87 -4.00
C ASP A 97 23.81 -7.36 -2.58
N LEU A 98 24.25 -8.61 -2.38
CA LEU A 98 24.50 -9.19 -1.05
C LEU A 98 25.26 -8.26 -0.10
N ASP A 99 26.44 -7.78 -0.48
CA ASP A 99 27.27 -6.97 0.43
C ASP A 99 26.67 -5.59 0.70
N ARG A 100 25.96 -5.02 -0.28
CA ARG A 100 25.26 -3.74 -0.11
C ARG A 100 24.06 -3.88 0.80
N LEU A 101 23.26 -4.91 0.56
CA LEU A 101 22.12 -5.27 1.38
C LEU A 101 22.58 -5.56 2.82
N TRP A 102 23.71 -6.25 2.99
CA TRP A 102 24.31 -6.52 4.30
C TRP A 102 24.75 -5.22 4.99
N ARG A 103 25.45 -4.33 4.28
CA ARG A 103 25.87 -3.02 4.80
C ARG A 103 24.68 -2.17 5.23
N THR A 104 23.63 -2.11 4.39
CA THR A 104 22.38 -1.38 4.67
C THR A 104 21.64 -1.99 5.86
N LEU A 105 21.51 -3.32 5.94
CA LEU A 105 20.86 -3.99 7.09
C LEU A 105 21.55 -3.61 8.42
N ARG A 106 22.89 -3.64 8.46
CA ARG A 106 23.64 -3.24 9.65
C ARG A 106 23.56 -1.73 9.94
N ALA A 107 23.40 -0.90 8.91
CA ALA A 107 23.14 0.54 9.06
C ALA A 107 21.78 0.83 9.70
N LEU A 108 20.80 -0.01 9.41
CA LEU A 108 19.41 0.15 9.84
C LEU A 108 19.09 -0.59 11.14
N TYR A 109 20.01 -1.38 11.68
CA TYR A 109 19.68 -2.31 12.75
C TYR A 109 19.41 -1.59 14.08
N HIS A 110 18.32 -2.00 14.73
CA HIS A 110 17.95 -1.65 16.08
C HIS A 110 17.12 -2.82 16.66
N PRO A 111 17.36 -3.27 17.90
CA PRO A 111 16.68 -4.43 18.48
C PRO A 111 15.16 -4.28 18.67
N LEU A 112 14.66 -3.04 18.78
CA LEU A 112 13.21 -2.78 18.83
C LEU A 112 12.49 -3.04 17.50
N ASN A 113 13.19 -2.94 16.38
CA ASN A 113 12.60 -3.01 15.04
C ASN A 113 12.45 -4.46 14.56
N GLN A 114 11.79 -4.64 13.42
CA GLN A 114 11.62 -5.92 12.75
C GLN A 114 12.16 -5.85 11.32
N TYR A 115 12.79 -6.90 10.83
CA TYR A 115 13.43 -6.89 9.51
C TYR A 115 13.02 -8.11 8.70
N VAL A 116 12.55 -7.88 7.48
CA VAL A 116 12.48 -8.87 6.42
C VAL A 116 13.51 -8.53 5.37
N VAL A 117 14.37 -9.50 5.06
CA VAL A 117 15.49 -9.35 4.14
C VAL A 117 15.29 -10.31 2.97
N HIS A 118 15.49 -9.82 1.75
CA HIS A 118 15.18 -10.58 0.54
C HIS A 118 16.19 -10.32 -0.58
N LEU A 119 16.73 -11.40 -1.15
CA LEU A 119 17.39 -11.38 -2.44
C LEU A 119 16.47 -12.07 -3.45
N ASP A 120 16.18 -11.39 -4.56
CA ASP A 120 15.25 -11.90 -5.57
C ASP A 120 15.76 -13.15 -6.30
N LEU A 121 14.90 -13.74 -7.14
CA LEU A 121 15.22 -14.98 -7.86
C LEU A 121 16.31 -14.79 -8.94
N GLU A 122 16.68 -13.56 -9.30
CA GLU A 122 17.82 -13.28 -10.18
C GLU A 122 19.16 -13.51 -9.45
N ALA A 123 19.18 -13.33 -8.13
CA ALA A 123 20.35 -13.60 -7.32
C ALA A 123 20.69 -15.12 -7.32
N PRO A 124 21.95 -15.50 -7.60
CA PRO A 124 22.40 -16.88 -7.56
C PRO A 124 22.05 -17.56 -6.23
N ALA A 125 21.78 -18.87 -6.27
CA ALA A 125 21.47 -19.64 -5.07
C ALA A 125 22.56 -19.53 -4.00
N ALA A 126 23.84 -19.51 -4.41
CA ALA A 126 24.98 -19.31 -3.50
C ALA A 126 24.89 -17.97 -2.76
N GLU A 127 24.56 -16.88 -3.45
CA GLU A 127 24.43 -15.54 -2.84
C GLU A 127 23.27 -15.49 -1.82
N ARG A 128 22.16 -16.17 -2.12
CA ARG A 128 21.00 -16.27 -1.22
C ARG A 128 21.26 -17.15 0.00
N LEU A 129 22.01 -18.24 -0.17
CA LEU A 129 22.44 -19.11 0.93
C LEU A 129 23.46 -18.41 1.83
N GLU A 130 24.37 -17.65 1.24
CA GLU A 130 25.32 -16.81 1.98
C GLU A 130 24.61 -15.76 2.82
N LEU A 131 23.58 -15.08 2.29
CA LEU A 131 22.76 -14.16 3.09
C LEU A 131 22.13 -14.87 4.30
N LEU A 132 21.59 -16.08 4.09
CA LEU A 132 20.99 -16.87 5.15
C LEU A 132 22.02 -17.25 6.23
N ALA A 133 23.22 -17.66 5.82
CA ALA A 133 24.34 -17.97 6.71
C ALA A 133 24.75 -16.74 7.53
N ARG A 134 25.04 -15.60 6.87
CA ARG A 134 25.43 -14.35 7.55
C ARG A 134 24.41 -13.90 8.59
N VAL A 135 23.11 -14.02 8.31
CA VAL A 135 22.07 -13.66 9.27
C VAL A 135 21.99 -14.66 10.43
N GLY A 136 22.17 -15.96 10.16
CA GLY A 136 22.17 -17.00 11.18
C GLY A 136 23.38 -16.97 12.11
N ASP A 137 24.53 -16.57 11.57
CA ASP A 137 25.82 -16.55 12.28
C ASP A 137 26.06 -15.24 13.04
N GLU A 138 25.26 -14.19 12.79
CA GLU A 138 25.40 -12.89 13.47
C GLU A 138 24.84 -12.96 14.90
N PRO A 139 25.68 -12.85 15.95
CA PRO A 139 25.27 -13.08 17.33
C PRO A 139 24.15 -12.15 17.81
N VAL A 140 24.18 -10.88 17.39
CA VAL A 140 23.15 -9.90 17.74
C VAL A 140 21.79 -10.30 17.15
N PHE A 141 21.75 -10.75 15.90
CA PHE A 141 20.52 -11.18 15.25
C PHE A 141 19.98 -12.47 15.87
N ALA A 142 20.88 -13.41 16.22
CA ALA A 142 20.51 -14.65 16.89
C ALA A 142 19.94 -14.40 18.31
N LYS A 143 20.54 -13.48 19.07
CA LYS A 143 20.08 -13.12 20.43
C LYS A 143 18.71 -12.43 20.42
N VAL A 144 18.48 -11.49 19.50
CA VAL A 144 17.24 -10.71 19.46
C VAL A 144 16.14 -11.39 18.66
N GLY A 145 16.48 -12.13 17.60
CA GLY A 145 15.53 -12.89 16.77
C GLY A 145 14.61 -12.04 15.88
N ASN A 146 14.97 -10.78 15.60
CA ASN A 146 14.13 -9.81 14.88
C ASN A 146 14.47 -9.64 13.38
N VAL A 147 15.33 -10.50 12.82
CA VAL A 147 15.71 -10.49 11.39
C VAL A 147 15.24 -11.78 10.73
N HIS A 148 14.51 -11.66 9.61
CA HIS A 148 14.02 -12.80 8.85
C HIS A 148 14.41 -12.73 7.38
N VAL A 149 15.07 -13.77 6.88
CA VAL A 149 15.40 -13.91 5.46
C VAL A 149 14.27 -14.66 4.74
N ILE A 150 13.79 -14.11 3.62
CA ILE A 150 12.89 -14.83 2.71
C ILE A 150 13.72 -15.88 1.95
N SER A 151 13.62 -17.15 2.37
CA SER A 151 14.36 -18.26 1.78
C SER A 151 13.83 -18.65 0.39
N LYS A 152 12.51 -18.63 0.22
CA LYS A 152 11.85 -18.83 -1.08
C LYS A 152 11.80 -17.50 -1.83
N ALA A 153 12.88 -17.20 -2.54
CA ALA A 153 13.05 -15.97 -3.29
C ALA A 153 11.90 -15.74 -4.28
N ASN A 154 11.40 -14.50 -4.33
CA ASN A 154 10.40 -14.07 -5.29
C ASN A 154 11.11 -13.56 -6.56
N MET A 155 10.50 -13.76 -7.72
CA MET A 155 10.93 -13.03 -8.93
C MET A 155 10.44 -11.58 -8.81
N VAL A 156 11.29 -10.60 -9.10
CA VAL A 156 10.96 -9.18 -8.96
C VAL A 156 11.29 -8.39 -10.22
N THR A 157 10.26 -7.89 -10.89
CA THR A 157 10.35 -7.00 -12.06
C THR A 157 9.89 -5.60 -11.65
N TYR A 158 10.80 -4.61 -11.69
CA TYR A 158 10.48 -3.22 -11.27
C TYR A 158 9.31 -2.61 -12.05
N ARG A 159 9.27 -2.85 -13.37
CA ARG A 159 8.21 -2.32 -14.25
C ARG A 159 6.90 -3.10 -14.17
N GLY A 160 6.88 -4.22 -13.45
CA GLY A 160 5.75 -5.13 -13.36
C GLY A 160 5.12 -5.18 -11.96
N PRO A 161 4.06 -5.99 -11.77
CA PRO A 161 3.37 -6.19 -10.51
C PRO A 161 4.16 -7.00 -9.47
N THR A 162 5.17 -7.76 -9.88
CA THR A 162 5.89 -8.69 -9.00
C THR A 162 6.62 -8.00 -7.84
N MET A 163 7.05 -6.74 -8.01
CA MET A 163 7.59 -5.94 -6.90
C MET A 163 6.52 -5.58 -5.85
N VAL A 164 5.27 -5.30 -6.25
CA VAL A 164 4.15 -5.08 -5.32
C VAL A 164 3.86 -6.37 -4.56
N ALA A 165 3.78 -7.49 -5.27
CA ALA A 165 3.56 -8.81 -4.66
C ALA A 165 4.66 -9.16 -3.64
N ASN A 166 5.94 -8.88 -3.95
CA ASN A 166 7.05 -9.07 -3.01
C ASN A 166 6.91 -8.19 -1.76
N THR A 167 6.52 -6.92 -1.94
CA THR A 167 6.32 -5.99 -0.83
C THR A 167 5.19 -6.47 0.10
N LEU A 168 4.05 -6.88 -0.47
CA LEU A 168 2.93 -7.44 0.29
C LEU A 168 3.27 -8.78 0.95
N HIS A 169 4.10 -9.61 0.33
CA HIS A 169 4.60 -10.85 0.94
C HIS A 169 5.47 -10.54 2.18
N ALA A 170 6.37 -9.57 2.09
CA ALA A 170 7.15 -9.12 3.25
C ALA A 170 6.26 -8.58 4.37
N CYS A 171 5.27 -7.75 4.04
CA CYS A 171 4.26 -7.27 4.98
C CYS A 171 3.52 -8.43 5.68
N ALA A 172 3.06 -9.42 4.92
CA ALA A 172 2.37 -10.58 5.48
C ALA A 172 3.26 -11.39 6.44
N VAL A 173 4.56 -11.51 6.13
CA VAL A 173 5.53 -12.15 7.02
C VAL A 173 5.72 -11.36 8.31
N LEU A 174 5.87 -10.04 8.23
CA LEU A 174 6.03 -9.14 9.38
C LEU A 174 4.80 -9.15 10.28
N LEU A 175 3.60 -9.11 9.70
CA LEU A 175 2.33 -9.22 10.42
C LEU A 175 2.19 -10.55 11.16
N ARG A 176 2.64 -11.65 10.54
CA ARG A 176 2.63 -12.99 11.15
C ARG A 176 3.67 -13.12 12.28
N LYS A 177 4.84 -12.51 12.12
CA LYS A 177 5.97 -12.68 13.05
C LYS A 177 5.87 -11.82 14.30
N SER A 178 5.28 -10.63 14.18
CA SER A 178 5.26 -9.68 15.28
C SER A 178 4.00 -8.82 15.24
N LYS A 179 3.39 -8.64 16.41
CA LYS A 179 2.29 -7.67 16.64
C LYS A 179 2.81 -6.27 16.96
N ASP A 180 4.12 -6.14 17.05
CA ASP A 180 4.80 -5.20 17.91
C ASP A 180 5.60 -4.20 17.06
N TRP A 181 4.96 -3.61 16.04
CA TRP A 181 5.54 -2.58 15.19
C TRP A 181 4.47 -1.60 14.70
N ASP A 182 4.84 -0.35 14.46
CA ASP A 182 3.92 0.77 14.21
C ASP A 182 3.91 1.18 12.73
N TRP A 183 5.08 1.17 12.08
CA TRP A 183 5.22 1.49 10.66
C TRP A 183 6.03 0.46 9.90
N PHE A 184 5.68 0.25 8.64
CA PHE A 184 6.43 -0.50 7.64
C PHE A 184 7.17 0.46 6.71
N ILE A 185 8.43 0.15 6.38
CA ILE A 185 9.24 0.90 5.41
C ILE A 185 9.87 -0.09 4.42
N ASN A 186 9.69 0.11 3.12
CA ASN A 186 10.41 -0.64 2.10
C ASN A 186 11.69 0.10 1.68
N LEU A 187 12.77 -0.65 1.50
CA LEU A 187 14.07 -0.19 1.01
C LEU A 187 14.68 -1.24 0.07
N SER A 188 15.51 -0.80 -0.87
CA SER A 188 16.41 -1.64 -1.66
C SER A 188 17.85 -1.57 -1.17
N ALA A 189 18.67 -2.47 -1.68
CA ALA A 189 20.13 -2.42 -1.55
C ALA A 189 20.78 -1.15 -2.13
N SER A 190 20.01 -0.31 -2.83
CA SER A 190 20.48 0.99 -3.36
C SER A 190 20.05 2.20 -2.56
N ASP A 191 19.33 1.99 -1.47
CA ASP A 191 18.94 3.03 -0.52
C ASP A 191 19.89 2.98 0.70
N TYR A 192 20.07 4.13 1.35
CA TYR A 192 20.91 4.23 2.55
C TYR A 192 20.33 5.24 3.54
N PRO A 193 20.40 5.00 4.87
CA PRO A 193 19.94 5.94 5.87
C PRO A 193 20.87 7.17 5.96
N LEU A 194 20.26 8.34 6.22
CA LEU A 194 20.92 9.62 6.49
C LEU A 194 20.78 10.07 7.96
N VAL A 195 20.12 9.24 8.77
CA VAL A 195 19.88 9.43 10.20
C VAL A 195 20.04 8.08 10.91
N THR A 196 20.37 8.11 12.20
CA THR A 196 20.47 6.89 13.01
C THR A 196 19.08 6.30 13.32
N GLN A 197 19.03 5.06 13.81
CA GLN A 197 17.76 4.48 14.25
C GLN A 197 17.19 5.21 15.47
N ASP A 198 18.04 5.59 16.42
CA ASP A 198 17.62 6.40 17.56
C ASP A 198 17.01 7.75 17.12
N ASP A 199 17.56 8.38 16.07
CA ASP A 199 17.03 9.62 15.49
C ASP A 199 15.62 9.44 14.92
N ILE A 200 15.41 8.43 14.06
CA ILE A 200 14.10 8.22 13.42
C ILE A 200 13.06 7.77 14.44
N LEU A 201 13.41 6.89 15.39
CA LEU A 201 12.52 6.46 16.45
C LEU A 201 12.14 7.63 17.37
N HIS A 202 13.10 8.50 17.71
CA HIS A 202 12.83 9.71 18.49
C HIS A 202 11.91 10.67 17.73
N ALA A 203 12.20 10.97 16.45
CA ALA A 203 11.37 11.87 15.66
C ALA A 203 9.94 11.33 15.48
N PHE A 204 9.80 10.04 15.21
CA PHE A 204 8.51 9.38 14.99
C PHE A 204 7.70 9.24 16.27
N SER A 205 8.33 9.32 17.45
CA SER A 205 7.62 9.23 18.74
C SER A 205 6.51 10.27 18.86
N SER A 206 6.70 11.45 18.25
CA SER A 206 5.76 12.58 18.21
C SER A 206 4.62 12.47 17.18
N LEU A 207 4.68 11.48 16.29
CA LEU A 207 3.69 11.32 15.21
C LEU A 207 2.50 10.46 15.63
N PRO A 208 1.27 10.78 15.18
CA PRO A 208 0.17 9.83 15.20
C PRO A 208 0.53 8.54 14.44
N ARG A 209 0.32 7.37 15.07
CA ARG A 209 0.75 6.06 14.53
C ARG A 209 0.00 5.61 13.28
N ASN A 210 -1.15 6.24 12.98
CA ASN A 210 -1.98 5.95 11.81
C ASN A 210 -1.53 6.71 10.54
N LEU A 211 -0.53 7.61 10.62
CA LEU A 211 -0.04 8.32 9.43
C LEU A 211 0.70 7.41 8.47
N ASN A 212 0.51 7.66 7.17
CA ASN A 212 1.13 6.94 6.06
C ASN A 212 1.87 7.95 5.16
N PHE A 213 3.17 7.79 4.94
CA PHE A 213 3.96 8.64 4.04
C PHE A 213 4.00 8.00 2.66
N VAL A 214 3.13 8.49 1.78
CA VAL A 214 2.92 7.98 0.43
C VAL A 214 2.85 9.19 -0.50
N GLU A 215 3.93 9.45 -1.26
CA GLU A 215 3.88 10.46 -2.32
C GLU A 215 2.87 10.02 -3.39
N HIS A 216 1.98 10.93 -3.75
CA HIS A 216 0.85 10.64 -4.62
C HIS A 216 0.36 11.86 -5.40
N THR A 217 -0.16 11.60 -6.59
CA THR A 217 -0.92 12.55 -7.42
C THR A 217 -1.94 11.82 -8.29
N SER A 218 -3.13 12.39 -8.43
CA SER A 218 -4.15 11.94 -9.39
C SER A 218 -3.95 12.53 -10.80
N ARG A 219 -3.02 13.48 -10.96
CA ARG A 219 -2.68 14.07 -12.26
C ARG A 219 -1.74 13.15 -13.04
N LEU A 220 -2.31 12.20 -13.76
CA LEU A 220 -1.54 11.19 -14.49
C LEU A 220 -0.69 11.78 -15.63
N GLY A 221 -1.22 12.78 -16.35
CA GLY A 221 -0.55 13.37 -17.51
C GLY A 221 -0.14 12.30 -18.53
N TRP A 222 1.13 12.33 -18.97
CA TRP A 222 1.66 11.35 -19.93
C TRP A 222 1.59 9.89 -19.42
N LYS A 223 1.55 9.67 -18.09
CA LYS A 223 1.46 8.32 -17.51
C LYS A 223 0.15 7.62 -17.86
N GLU A 224 -0.90 8.37 -18.17
CA GLU A 224 -2.18 7.81 -18.61
C GLU A 224 -1.99 6.95 -19.88
N GLY A 225 -1.48 7.57 -20.95
CA GLY A 225 -1.28 6.90 -22.24
C GLY A 225 -0.10 5.94 -22.28
N GLN A 226 0.90 6.12 -21.41
CA GLN A 226 2.13 5.29 -21.41
C GLN A 226 2.14 4.18 -20.36
N ARG A 227 1.31 4.27 -19.30
CA ARG A 227 1.32 3.30 -18.20
C ARG A 227 -0.04 2.70 -17.88
N ALA A 228 -1.11 3.50 -17.86
CA ALA A 228 -2.43 3.05 -17.43
C ALA A 228 -3.22 2.34 -18.54
N LYS A 229 -3.26 2.94 -19.73
CA LYS A 229 -3.96 2.41 -20.90
C LYS A 229 -3.26 1.22 -21.58
N PRO A 230 -1.92 1.16 -21.68
CA PRO A 230 -1.24 -0.02 -22.22
C PRO A 230 -1.41 -1.24 -21.33
N LEU A 231 -1.44 -2.42 -21.94
CA LEU A 231 -1.47 -3.69 -21.23
C LEU A 231 -0.10 -4.38 -21.32
N ILE A 232 0.36 -4.91 -20.18
CA ILE A 232 1.57 -5.70 -20.09
C ILE A 232 1.36 -7.05 -19.44
N ILE A 233 2.23 -8.00 -19.78
CA ILE A 233 2.38 -9.27 -19.07
C ILE A 233 3.78 -9.28 -18.47
N ASP A 234 3.88 -9.53 -17.17
CA ASP A 234 5.16 -9.70 -16.48
C ASP A 234 5.59 -11.17 -16.53
N PRO A 235 6.66 -11.52 -17.29
CA PRO A 235 7.13 -12.90 -17.36
C PRO A 235 7.58 -13.46 -16.01
N GLY A 236 7.90 -12.60 -15.03
CA GLY A 236 8.25 -13.03 -13.68
C GLY A 236 7.12 -13.77 -12.95
N LEU A 237 5.88 -13.73 -13.46
CA LEU A 237 4.75 -14.49 -12.94
C LEU A 237 4.78 -15.98 -13.34
N TYR A 238 5.49 -16.36 -14.42
CA TYR A 238 5.48 -17.72 -14.96
C TYR A 238 6.83 -18.24 -15.46
N LYS A 239 7.89 -17.42 -15.44
CA LYS A 239 9.26 -17.80 -15.80
C LYS A 239 10.21 -17.65 -14.61
N SER A 240 11.17 -18.56 -14.52
CA SER A 240 12.26 -18.53 -13.53
C SER A 240 13.42 -17.62 -13.94
N LYS A 241 13.56 -17.29 -15.22
CA LYS A 241 14.57 -16.35 -15.72
C LYS A 241 13.96 -14.95 -15.83
N LYS A 242 14.60 -13.97 -15.20
CA LYS A 242 14.18 -12.57 -15.25
C LYS A 242 14.27 -12.02 -16.67
N SER A 243 13.25 -11.26 -17.07
CA SER A 243 13.19 -10.50 -18.31
C SER A 243 12.35 -9.24 -18.10
N ASP A 244 12.41 -8.30 -19.04
CA ASP A 244 11.49 -7.16 -19.01
C ASP A 244 10.05 -7.60 -19.28
N VAL A 245 9.11 -6.70 -19.01
CA VAL A 245 7.68 -6.87 -19.27
C VAL A 245 7.40 -7.00 -20.77
N LEU A 246 6.41 -7.82 -21.12
CA LEU A 246 5.93 -7.99 -22.49
C LEU A 246 4.78 -7.03 -22.75
N TRP A 247 4.83 -6.36 -23.89
CA TRP A 247 3.80 -5.42 -24.31
C TRP A 247 2.73 -6.12 -25.13
N MET A 248 1.47 -5.80 -24.82
CA MET A 248 0.33 -6.18 -25.66
C MET A 248 0.01 -5.07 -26.65
N THR A 249 -0.53 -5.44 -27.80
CA THR A 249 -0.95 -4.48 -28.83
C THR A 249 -2.24 -3.76 -28.43
N GLN A 250 -3.09 -4.41 -27.64
CA GLN A 250 -4.35 -3.90 -27.13
C GLN A 250 -4.13 -2.89 -26.00
N ARG A 251 -5.05 -1.94 -25.91
CA ARG A 251 -5.13 -0.95 -24.84
C ARG A 251 -6.49 -1.03 -24.16
N ARG A 252 -6.56 -0.54 -22.92
CA ARG A 252 -7.80 -0.39 -22.15
C ARG A 252 -8.09 1.09 -21.88
N GLU A 253 -9.35 1.38 -21.56
CA GLU A 253 -9.70 2.66 -20.93
C GLU A 253 -9.36 2.67 -19.43
N LEU A 254 -9.43 3.86 -18.84
CA LEU A 254 -9.24 4.02 -17.40
C LEU A 254 -10.42 3.38 -16.62
N PRO A 255 -10.16 2.88 -15.41
CA PRO A 255 -11.20 2.31 -14.57
C PRO A 255 -12.18 3.41 -14.14
N THR A 256 -13.47 3.11 -14.17
CA THR A 256 -14.53 3.96 -13.61
C THR A 256 -14.84 3.60 -12.16
N ALA A 257 -14.43 2.41 -11.70
CA ALA A 257 -14.73 1.93 -10.36
C ALA A 257 -13.84 2.56 -9.25
N PHE A 258 -12.73 3.20 -9.63
CA PHE A 258 -11.80 3.85 -8.70
C PHE A 258 -10.91 4.84 -9.44
N GLN A 259 -10.36 5.82 -8.72
CA GLN A 259 -9.44 6.79 -9.29
C GLN A 259 -8.00 6.30 -9.21
N LEU A 260 -7.27 6.39 -10.31
CA LEU A 260 -5.85 6.09 -10.31
C LEU A 260 -5.04 7.22 -9.69
N PHE A 261 -4.12 6.83 -8.82
CA PHE A 261 -3.05 7.68 -8.32
C PHE A 261 -1.69 7.10 -8.70
N THR A 262 -0.70 7.98 -8.82
CA THR A 262 0.70 7.58 -9.04
C THR A 262 1.62 8.35 -8.13
N GLY A 263 2.80 7.79 -7.84
CA GLY A 263 3.83 8.45 -7.06
C GLY A 263 5.08 7.59 -6.87
N SER A 264 5.77 7.76 -5.75
CA SER A 264 6.99 7.03 -5.41
C SER A 264 6.72 5.54 -5.11
N ALA A 265 7.63 4.66 -5.53
CA ALA A 265 7.59 3.25 -5.13
C ALA A 265 8.01 3.02 -3.66
N TRP A 266 8.53 4.06 -3.01
CA TRP A 266 8.94 4.05 -1.60
C TRP A 266 7.85 4.63 -0.73
N VAL A 267 7.52 3.90 0.32
CA VAL A 267 6.40 4.21 1.19
C VAL A 267 6.77 3.94 2.64
N VAL A 268 6.17 4.73 3.53
CA VAL A 268 6.09 4.40 4.95
C VAL A 268 4.62 4.19 5.29
N LEU A 269 4.25 2.98 5.65
CA LEU A 269 2.86 2.59 5.85
C LEU A 269 2.62 2.29 7.34
N SER A 270 1.56 2.84 7.91
CA SER A 270 1.07 2.43 9.22
C SER A 270 0.74 0.94 9.21
N ARG A 271 0.88 0.29 10.37
CA ARG A 271 0.49 -1.13 10.53
C ARG A 271 -0.96 -1.37 10.13
N GLU A 272 -1.86 -0.49 10.54
CA GLU A 272 -3.30 -0.58 10.23
C GLU A 272 -3.56 -0.62 8.73
N PHE A 273 -2.90 0.25 7.95
CA PHE A 273 -3.05 0.25 6.50
C PHE A 273 -2.45 -1.01 5.85
N VAL A 274 -1.35 -1.53 6.41
CA VAL A 274 -0.77 -2.81 5.96
C VAL A 274 -1.72 -3.98 6.25
N GLU A 275 -2.35 -4.01 7.43
CA GLU A 275 -3.38 -4.99 7.78
C GLU A 275 -4.58 -4.89 6.83
N TYR A 276 -5.01 -3.69 6.46
CA TYR A 276 -6.05 -3.49 5.44
C TYR A 276 -5.63 -4.08 4.08
N CYS A 277 -4.42 -3.81 3.61
CA CYS A 277 -3.93 -4.32 2.32
C CYS A 277 -3.82 -5.86 2.27
N VAL A 278 -3.43 -6.49 3.39
CA VAL A 278 -3.13 -7.94 3.44
C VAL A 278 -4.33 -8.76 3.92
N TRP A 279 -5.04 -8.30 4.96
CA TRP A 279 -6.11 -9.02 5.65
C TRP A 279 -7.48 -8.34 5.53
N GLY A 280 -7.56 -7.13 4.97
CA GLY A 280 -8.79 -6.35 4.92
C GLY A 280 -9.99 -7.13 4.37
N TRP A 281 -11.14 -6.91 4.98
CA TRP A 281 -12.42 -7.47 4.55
C TRP A 281 -12.92 -6.84 3.25
N ASP A 282 -12.56 -5.57 3.01
CA ASP A 282 -12.85 -4.86 1.78
C ASP A 282 -12.11 -5.50 0.58
N ASN A 283 -12.75 -5.52 -0.59
CA ASN A 283 -12.21 -6.17 -1.78
C ASN A 283 -11.32 -5.25 -2.63
N LEU A 284 -11.30 -3.94 -2.39
CA LEU A 284 -10.55 -2.95 -3.17
C LEU A 284 -9.06 -3.29 -3.29
N PRO A 285 -8.31 -3.65 -2.23
CA PRO A 285 -6.90 -4.03 -2.38
C PRO A 285 -6.70 -5.21 -3.33
N ARG A 286 -7.62 -6.20 -3.33
CA ARG A 286 -7.57 -7.38 -4.20
C ARG A 286 -7.95 -7.04 -5.65
N THR A 287 -9.00 -6.24 -5.84
CA THR A 287 -9.40 -5.70 -7.15
C THR A 287 -8.27 -4.89 -7.78
N LEU A 288 -7.61 -4.04 -6.99
CA LEU A 288 -6.47 -3.26 -7.46
C LEU A 288 -5.28 -4.14 -7.81
N LEU A 289 -4.99 -5.21 -7.04
CA LEU A 289 -3.95 -6.16 -7.42
C LEU A 289 -4.21 -6.77 -8.80
N MET A 290 -5.46 -7.19 -9.07
CA MET A 290 -5.85 -7.70 -10.38
C MET A 290 -5.63 -6.65 -11.47
N TYR A 291 -6.07 -5.41 -11.26
CA TYR A 291 -5.91 -4.33 -12.23
C TYR A 291 -4.44 -3.98 -12.52
N TYR A 292 -3.62 -3.94 -11.46
CA TYR A 292 -2.20 -3.60 -11.50
C TYR A 292 -1.32 -4.73 -12.04
N THR A 293 -1.86 -5.93 -12.29
CA THR A 293 -1.11 -6.99 -13.00
C THR A 293 -0.73 -6.59 -14.43
N ASN A 294 -1.53 -5.74 -15.07
CA ASN A 294 -1.32 -5.27 -16.44
C ASN A 294 -1.03 -3.75 -16.52
N PHE A 295 -0.48 -3.16 -15.46
CA PHE A 295 -0.13 -1.74 -15.38
C PHE A 295 1.40 -1.57 -15.37
N ILE A 296 1.94 -0.58 -16.09
CA ILE A 296 3.40 -0.33 -16.07
C ILE A 296 3.82 0.38 -14.80
N SER A 297 4.87 -0.14 -14.16
CA SER A 297 5.43 0.39 -12.90
C SER A 297 4.40 0.37 -11.78
N SER A 298 3.72 -0.76 -11.60
CA SER A 298 2.70 -0.97 -10.56
C SER A 298 3.09 -0.53 -9.13
N PRO A 299 4.36 -0.65 -8.68
CA PRO A 299 4.77 -0.12 -7.37
C PRO A 299 4.59 1.38 -7.20
N GLU A 300 4.60 2.14 -8.29
CA GLU A 300 4.41 3.59 -8.32
C GLU A 300 2.92 3.99 -8.40
N GLY A 301 1.98 3.07 -8.13
CA GLY A 301 0.55 3.39 -8.16
C GLY A 301 -0.35 2.54 -7.27
N TYR A 302 0.04 1.31 -6.92
CA TYR A 302 -0.81 0.43 -6.12
C TYR A 302 -1.16 1.03 -4.75
N PHE A 303 -0.17 1.35 -3.92
CA PHE A 303 -0.42 1.86 -2.57
C PHE A 303 -1.08 3.24 -2.58
N GLN A 304 -0.70 4.10 -3.53
CA GLN A 304 -1.31 5.41 -3.77
C GLN A 304 -2.80 5.27 -4.07
N THR A 305 -3.16 4.34 -4.95
CA THR A 305 -4.54 4.14 -5.36
C THR A 305 -5.36 3.48 -4.25
N VAL A 306 -4.80 2.50 -3.53
CA VAL A 306 -5.49 1.90 -2.38
C VAL A 306 -5.77 2.97 -1.32
N ILE A 307 -4.74 3.72 -0.89
CA ILE A 307 -4.86 4.64 0.23
C ILE A 307 -5.82 5.80 -0.09
N CYS A 308 -5.78 6.30 -1.32
CA CYS A 308 -6.60 7.45 -1.71
C CYS A 308 -8.05 7.09 -2.10
N ASN A 309 -8.39 5.82 -2.29
CA ASN A 309 -9.77 5.41 -2.56
C ASN A 309 -10.48 4.85 -1.32
N VAL A 310 -9.89 4.98 -0.12
CA VAL A 310 -10.50 4.56 1.15
C VAL A 310 -10.51 5.75 2.10
N LEU A 311 -11.71 6.23 2.45
CA LEU A 311 -11.88 7.48 3.20
C LEU A 311 -11.08 7.50 4.51
N ASP A 312 -11.10 6.41 5.26
CA ASP A 312 -10.41 6.29 6.55
C ASP A 312 -8.90 6.48 6.42
N PHE A 313 -8.30 5.98 5.34
CA PHE A 313 -6.85 6.11 5.10
C PHE A 313 -6.48 7.36 4.30
N ALA A 314 -7.38 7.84 3.44
CA ALA A 314 -7.16 9.02 2.61
C ALA A 314 -6.81 10.25 3.44
N THR A 315 -7.40 10.38 4.65
CA THR A 315 -7.15 11.47 5.60
C THR A 315 -5.83 11.36 6.38
N THR A 316 -5.18 10.19 6.30
CA THR A 316 -3.91 9.90 7.00
C THR A 316 -2.72 9.87 6.02
N ALA A 317 -2.96 10.13 4.74
CA ALA A 317 -1.95 10.11 3.69
C ALA A 317 -1.14 11.41 3.70
N VAL A 318 0.11 11.32 4.14
CA VAL A 318 1.11 12.38 4.02
C VAL A 318 1.74 12.28 2.63
N ASN A 319 1.57 13.32 1.80
CA ASN A 319 2.10 13.36 0.43
C ASN A 319 3.62 13.62 0.39
N HIS A 320 4.40 12.64 0.83
CA HIS A 320 5.87 12.65 0.88
C HIS A 320 6.37 11.20 1.01
N ASP A 321 7.52 10.84 0.43
CA ASP A 321 8.06 9.47 0.49
C ASP A 321 9.23 9.28 1.47
N LEU A 322 9.67 10.37 2.11
CA LEU A 322 10.80 10.41 3.06
C LEU A 322 12.15 10.03 2.44
N HIS A 323 12.29 10.17 1.12
CA HIS A 323 13.53 9.93 0.41
C HIS A 323 14.09 11.20 -0.23
N TYR A 324 15.40 11.38 -0.14
CA TYR A 324 16.11 12.26 -1.06
C TYR A 324 16.42 11.50 -2.36
N ILE A 325 15.85 11.97 -3.46
CA ILE A 325 16.07 11.41 -4.80
C ILE A 325 16.50 12.54 -5.73
N SER A 326 17.67 12.38 -6.35
CA SER A 326 18.15 13.31 -7.38
C SER A 326 17.81 12.77 -8.77
N TRP A 327 17.27 13.62 -9.64
CA TRP A 327 16.92 13.29 -11.01
C TRP A 327 17.70 14.17 -11.99
N ASP A 328 18.16 13.58 -13.09
CA ASP A 328 18.69 14.34 -14.22
C ASP A 328 17.57 15.20 -14.84
N ASN A 329 17.92 16.28 -15.55
CA ASN A 329 16.96 17.08 -16.32
C ASN A 329 17.29 17.00 -17.82
N PRO A 330 16.44 16.38 -18.67
CA PRO A 330 15.19 15.71 -18.33
C PRO A 330 15.39 14.40 -17.54
N PRO A 331 14.39 13.94 -16.77
CA PRO A 331 14.50 12.73 -15.96
C PRO A 331 14.70 11.50 -16.85
N LYS A 332 15.70 10.69 -16.49
CA LYS A 332 15.93 9.36 -17.08
C LYS A 332 15.04 8.31 -16.40
N GLN A 333 15.05 7.08 -16.93
CA GLN A 333 14.31 5.95 -16.34
C GLN A 333 14.70 5.65 -14.88
N HIS A 334 15.95 5.92 -14.50
CA HIS A 334 16.45 5.72 -13.16
C HIS A 334 17.03 7.02 -12.59
N PRO A 335 16.91 7.24 -11.26
CA PRO A 335 17.50 8.39 -10.60
C PRO A 335 19.02 8.50 -10.82
N HIS A 336 19.53 9.70 -10.62
CA HIS A 336 20.96 9.97 -10.57
C HIS A 336 21.65 9.11 -9.50
N ASN A 337 22.85 8.62 -9.79
CA ASN A 337 23.65 7.93 -8.78
C ASN A 337 24.35 8.96 -7.90
N LEU A 338 23.95 9.03 -6.64
CA LEU A 338 24.49 9.96 -5.67
C LEU A 338 25.96 9.65 -5.36
N ASN A 339 26.76 10.70 -5.24
CA ASN A 339 28.18 10.63 -4.91
C ASN A 339 28.55 11.72 -3.89
N ILE A 340 29.84 11.86 -3.58
CA ILE A 340 30.32 12.78 -2.54
C ILE A 340 29.88 14.25 -2.74
N ASN A 341 29.70 14.69 -3.99
CA ASN A 341 29.27 16.05 -4.32
C ASN A 341 27.80 16.32 -3.96
N ASP A 342 26.99 15.28 -3.76
CA ASP A 342 25.59 15.41 -3.40
C ASP A 342 25.37 15.50 -1.88
N THR A 343 26.41 15.30 -1.06
CA THR A 343 26.30 15.24 0.41
C THR A 343 25.59 16.44 1.01
N ALA A 344 25.94 17.66 0.58
CA ALA A 344 25.31 18.87 1.08
C ALA A 344 23.80 18.93 0.76
N LYS A 345 23.39 18.43 -0.42
CA LYS A 345 21.97 18.38 -0.82
C LYS A 345 21.22 17.29 -0.06
N MET A 346 21.84 16.13 0.15
CA MET A 346 21.30 15.04 0.98
C MET A 346 20.98 15.55 2.39
N VAL A 347 21.94 16.17 3.07
CA VAL A 347 21.74 16.70 4.43
C VAL A 347 20.69 17.83 4.46
N ARG A 348 20.70 18.72 3.46
CA ARG A 348 19.75 19.84 3.35
C ARG A 348 18.31 19.37 3.10
N SER A 349 18.12 18.21 2.48
CA SER A 349 16.78 17.65 2.25
C SER A 349 16.04 17.30 3.54
N GLU A 350 16.79 17.08 4.63
CA GLU A 350 16.28 16.62 5.93
C GLU A 350 15.58 15.24 5.88
N ALA A 351 15.64 14.55 4.75
CA ALA A 351 15.08 13.22 4.59
C ALA A 351 15.89 12.17 5.36
N PRO A 352 15.23 11.15 5.94
CA PRO A 352 15.91 10.07 6.67
C PRO A 352 16.60 9.06 5.75
N PHE A 353 16.25 9.01 4.46
CA PHE A 353 16.81 8.08 3.49
C PHE A 353 17.21 8.81 2.20
N ALA A 354 18.17 8.25 1.46
CA ALA A 354 18.57 8.76 0.14
C ALA A 354 18.78 7.63 -0.86
N ARG A 355 18.62 7.99 -2.14
CA ARG A 355 18.89 7.07 -3.26
C ARG A 355 19.17 7.76 -4.60
N LYS A 356 19.87 7.10 -5.54
CA LYS A 356 20.44 5.74 -5.41
C LYS A 356 21.96 5.79 -5.33
N PHE A 357 22.54 4.87 -4.58
CA PHE A 357 24.00 4.74 -4.47
C PHE A 357 24.52 3.65 -5.41
N LYS A 358 25.77 3.78 -5.86
CA LYS A 358 26.50 2.69 -6.52
C LYS A 358 27.07 1.73 -5.46
N ARG A 359 27.48 0.54 -5.91
CA ARG A 359 28.25 -0.39 -5.06
C ARG A 359 29.56 0.28 -4.67
N ASP A 360 29.89 0.22 -3.38
CA ASP A 360 31.15 0.70 -2.79
C ASP A 360 31.51 2.15 -3.15
N ASP A 361 30.50 3.00 -3.37
CA ASP A 361 30.75 4.42 -3.61
C ASP A 361 31.30 5.08 -2.32
N PRO A 362 32.40 5.87 -2.40
CA PRO A 362 33.00 6.51 -1.23
C PRO A 362 32.05 7.41 -0.43
N VAL A 363 30.95 7.87 -1.03
CA VAL A 363 29.92 8.61 -0.31
C VAL A 363 29.28 7.80 0.82
N LEU A 364 29.21 6.47 0.69
CA LEU A 364 28.66 5.60 1.74
C LEU A 364 29.55 5.62 2.99
N ASP A 365 30.87 5.61 2.81
CA ASP A 365 31.82 5.71 3.93
C ASP A 365 31.74 7.09 4.58
N LYS A 366 31.53 8.14 3.77
CA LYS A 366 31.28 9.49 4.27
C LYS A 366 29.98 9.56 5.09
N ILE A 367 28.90 8.92 4.65
CA ILE A 367 27.63 8.87 5.40
C ILE A 367 27.82 8.09 6.71
N ASP A 368 28.48 6.93 6.66
CA ASP A 368 28.75 6.12 7.85
C ASP A 368 29.54 6.91 8.91
N LEU A 369 30.56 7.66 8.49
CA LEU A 369 31.38 8.48 9.37
C LEU A 369 30.64 9.74 9.86
N ASP A 370 30.13 10.56 8.93
CA ASP A 370 29.67 11.92 9.24
C ASP A 370 28.25 11.95 9.82
N LEU A 371 27.39 10.99 9.45
CA LEU A 371 25.96 11.01 9.80
C LEU A 371 25.56 9.87 10.74
N LEU A 372 26.18 8.69 10.62
CA LEU A 372 25.78 7.50 11.38
C LEU A 372 26.76 7.14 12.51
N GLY A 373 27.95 7.74 12.54
CA GLY A 373 28.94 7.50 13.58
C GLY A 373 29.43 6.06 13.67
N ARG A 374 29.50 5.34 12.54
CA ARG A 374 29.93 3.94 12.48
C ARG A 374 31.12 3.73 11.57
N SER A 375 31.84 2.63 11.79
CA SER A 375 32.82 2.11 10.83
C SER A 375 32.13 1.19 9.81
N ASN A 376 32.72 1.05 8.63
CA ASN A 376 32.21 0.11 7.64
C ASN A 376 32.16 -1.31 8.24
N GLY A 377 31.00 -1.94 8.18
CA GLY A 377 30.77 -3.27 8.72
C GLY A 377 30.38 -3.33 10.21
N SER A 378 30.50 -2.27 11.03
CA SER A 378 29.96 -2.29 12.41
C SER A 378 28.48 -1.93 12.45
N PHE A 379 27.77 -2.07 13.57
CA PHE A 379 26.41 -1.53 13.68
C PHE A 379 26.43 -0.01 13.90
N VAL A 380 25.30 0.68 13.65
CA VAL A 380 25.15 2.08 14.08
C VAL A 380 25.04 2.11 15.61
N PRO A 381 25.93 2.84 16.31
CA PRO A 381 25.82 2.96 17.76
C PRO A 381 24.58 3.75 18.16
N GLY A 382 23.88 3.24 19.17
CA GLY A 382 22.69 3.86 19.75
C GLY A 382 22.58 3.50 21.23
N GLY A 383 21.48 3.93 21.87
CA GLY A 383 21.21 3.64 23.27
C GLY A 383 21.04 2.16 23.60
N TRP A 384 20.86 1.33 22.58
CA TRP A 384 20.72 -0.12 22.70
C TRP A 384 22.05 -0.90 22.72
N CYS A 385 23.16 -0.30 22.28
CA CYS A 385 24.41 -1.02 22.05
C CYS A 385 25.18 -1.32 23.35
N ALA A 386 25.71 -2.54 23.44
CA ALA A 386 26.64 -2.98 24.48
C ALA A 386 27.80 -3.81 23.90
N GLY A 387 28.73 -4.22 24.76
CA GLY A 387 29.81 -5.16 24.46
C GLY A 387 31.12 -4.53 23.95
N GLU A 388 32.17 -5.35 23.94
CA GLU A 388 33.48 -5.06 23.37
C GLU A 388 33.84 -6.15 22.35
N PRO A 389 33.94 -5.83 21.04
CA PRO A 389 33.85 -4.52 20.38
C PRO A 389 32.43 -3.89 20.46
N LEU A 390 32.33 -2.56 20.28
CA LEU A 390 31.09 -1.79 20.42
C LEU A 390 29.94 -2.35 19.56
N CYS A 391 28.75 -2.47 20.15
CA CYS A 391 27.54 -3.06 19.55
C CYS A 391 27.70 -4.54 19.19
N SER A 392 28.60 -5.28 19.86
CA SER A 392 28.64 -6.75 19.76
C SER A 392 27.55 -7.42 20.60
N ASP A 393 26.93 -6.68 21.51
CA ASP A 393 25.80 -7.16 22.32
C ASP A 393 24.71 -6.07 22.47
N VAL A 394 23.58 -6.47 23.03
CA VAL A 394 22.40 -5.64 23.28
C VAL A 394 22.18 -5.49 24.78
N VAL A 395 21.91 -4.26 25.24
CA VAL A 395 21.50 -3.99 26.62
C VAL A 395 20.18 -4.67 26.96
N ASP A 396 19.94 -4.93 28.25
CA ASP A 396 18.72 -5.62 28.69
C ASP A 396 17.44 -4.84 28.36
N GLU A 397 17.49 -3.50 28.41
CA GLU A 397 16.38 -2.61 28.09
C GLU A 397 16.70 -1.70 26.89
N PRO A 398 16.50 -2.15 25.65
CA PRO A 398 16.85 -1.38 24.45
C PRO A 398 15.86 -0.22 24.14
N GLY A 399 15.03 0.17 25.09
CA GLY A 399 14.02 1.21 24.94
C GLY A 399 14.56 2.64 25.02
N TRP A 400 15.76 2.80 25.57
CA TRP A 400 16.40 4.10 25.71
C TRP A 400 17.00 4.57 24.37
N LEU A 401 16.54 5.73 23.89
CA LEU A 401 17.00 6.34 22.64
C LEU A 401 18.00 7.46 22.93
N LYS A 402 19.08 7.52 22.16
CA LYS A 402 20.09 8.59 22.17
C LYS A 402 20.00 9.40 20.87
N PRO A 403 19.01 10.30 20.73
CA PRO A 403 18.88 11.11 19.53
C PRO A 403 20.09 12.03 19.34
N GLY A 404 20.50 12.21 18.09
CA GLY A 404 21.55 13.11 17.67
C GLY A 404 21.06 14.19 16.70
N PRO A 405 21.96 14.83 15.95
CA PRO A 405 21.60 15.89 15.00
C PRO A 405 20.66 15.43 13.88
N GLY A 406 20.57 14.12 13.60
CA GLY A 406 19.63 13.56 12.63
C GLY A 406 18.18 13.73 13.06
N ALA A 407 17.89 13.57 14.35
CA ALA A 407 16.56 13.73 14.92
C ALA A 407 16.02 15.15 14.68
N GLU A 408 16.83 16.18 14.96
CA GLU A 408 16.45 17.58 14.77
C GLU A 408 16.18 17.91 13.29
N ARG A 409 17.01 17.40 12.37
CA ARG A 409 16.78 17.55 10.93
C ARG A 409 15.44 16.93 10.54
N LEU A 410 15.20 15.69 10.93
CA LEU A 410 13.99 14.96 10.58
C LEU A 410 12.73 15.61 11.18
N GLN A 411 12.79 16.08 12.43
CA GLN A 411 11.67 16.80 13.07
C GLN A 411 11.30 18.08 12.30
N ARG A 412 12.28 18.82 11.76
CA ARG A 412 12.00 19.99 10.90
C ARG A 412 11.27 19.59 9.63
N LEU A 413 11.66 18.48 8.98
CA LEU A 413 10.94 17.94 7.84
C LEU A 413 9.50 17.55 8.21
N LEU A 414 9.33 16.74 9.27
CA LEU A 414 8.03 16.29 9.76
C LEU A 414 7.11 17.46 10.08
N LYS A 415 7.63 18.53 10.69
CA LYS A 415 6.87 19.75 10.95
C LYS A 415 6.35 20.44 9.70
N ARG A 416 7.12 20.40 8.60
CA ARG A 416 6.65 20.95 7.33
C ARG A 416 5.60 20.08 6.64
N ILE A 417 5.72 18.76 6.71
CA ILE A 417 4.87 17.85 5.91
C ILE A 417 3.64 17.33 6.66
N VAL A 418 3.67 17.28 7.99
CA VAL A 418 2.56 16.78 8.83
C VAL A 418 1.79 17.92 9.50
N TRP A 419 2.48 18.88 10.14
CA TRP A 419 1.84 19.93 10.95
C TRP A 419 1.63 21.26 10.23
N SER A 420 1.82 21.31 8.92
CA SER A 420 1.54 22.52 8.14
C SER A 420 0.16 22.44 7.48
N ASN A 421 -0.43 23.60 7.17
CA ASN A 421 -1.69 23.67 6.40
C ASN A 421 -1.58 22.98 5.02
N LYS A 422 -0.36 22.74 4.51
CA LYS A 422 -0.14 21.98 3.27
C LYS A 422 -0.54 20.51 3.42
N PHE A 423 -0.53 19.95 4.64
CA PHE A 423 -0.98 18.58 4.87
C PHE A 423 -2.45 18.42 4.45
N VAL A 424 -3.32 19.34 4.88
CA VAL A 424 -4.76 19.34 4.51
C VAL A 424 -4.95 19.60 3.02
N GLN A 425 -4.17 20.50 2.42
CA GLN A 425 -4.29 20.85 1.00
C GLN A 425 -3.78 19.74 0.05
N ASN A 426 -2.90 18.87 0.54
CA ASN A 426 -2.29 17.79 -0.24
C ASN A 426 -2.87 16.41 0.11
N GLN A 427 -4.05 16.35 0.72
CA GLN A 427 -4.77 15.09 0.92
C GLN A 427 -5.23 14.51 -0.42
N CYS A 428 -5.53 13.21 -0.41
CA CYS A 428 -6.11 12.53 -1.55
C CYS A 428 -7.39 13.25 -2.00
N LEU A 429 -7.36 13.88 -3.17
CA LEU A 429 -8.54 14.40 -3.83
C LEU A 429 -9.28 13.24 -4.50
N ALA A 430 -9.93 12.42 -3.67
CA ALA A 430 -10.75 11.31 -4.13
C ALA A 430 -12.10 11.83 -4.66
N TRP A 431 -12.74 11.05 -5.54
CA TRP A 431 -14.14 11.24 -5.89
C TRP A 431 -14.99 11.37 -4.63
N VAL A 432 -16.04 12.18 -4.71
CA VAL A 432 -17.05 12.28 -3.66
C VAL A 432 -17.65 10.88 -3.46
N VAL A 433 -17.14 10.14 -2.47
CA VAL A 433 -17.79 8.92 -2.00
C VAL A 433 -19.06 9.41 -1.30
N PRO A 434 -20.24 8.96 -1.76
CA PRO A 434 -21.47 9.48 -1.19
C PRO A 434 -21.54 9.14 0.31
N SER A 435 -21.89 10.13 1.13
CA SER A 435 -21.93 9.95 2.58
C SER A 435 -22.89 8.84 2.98
N ARG A 436 -22.71 8.23 4.16
CA ARG A 436 -23.65 7.22 4.68
C ARG A 436 -25.08 7.73 4.68
N ALA A 437 -25.30 8.98 5.09
CA ALA A 437 -26.62 9.62 5.07
C ALA A 437 -27.19 9.74 3.65
N PHE A 438 -26.34 10.06 2.66
CA PHE A 438 -26.74 10.07 1.26
C PHE A 438 -27.08 8.67 0.73
N MET A 439 -26.30 7.66 1.09
CA MET A 439 -26.58 6.26 0.71
C MET A 439 -27.87 5.76 1.35
N GLU A 440 -28.09 6.07 2.63
CA GLU A 440 -29.33 5.78 3.33
C GLU A 440 -30.51 6.50 2.69
N TYR A 441 -30.35 7.75 2.26
CA TYR A 441 -31.36 8.47 1.48
C TYR A 441 -31.64 7.80 0.12
N CYS A 442 -30.61 7.39 -0.62
CA CYS A 442 -30.78 6.73 -1.92
C CYS A 442 -31.53 5.38 -1.83
N VAL A 443 -31.34 4.63 -0.74
CA VAL A 443 -31.94 3.31 -0.55
C VAL A 443 -33.27 3.39 0.19
N TRP A 444 -33.29 4.12 1.30
CA TRP A 444 -34.38 4.16 2.28
C TRP A 444 -35.14 5.49 2.31
N GLY A 445 -34.75 6.47 1.50
CA GLY A 445 -35.42 7.76 1.40
C GLY A 445 -36.91 7.61 1.07
N TRP A 446 -37.72 8.50 1.67
CA TRP A 446 -39.17 8.49 1.54
C TRP A 446 -39.64 9.06 0.20
N ASP A 447 -38.81 9.87 -0.47
CA ASP A 447 -39.09 10.35 -1.81
C ASP A 447 -38.73 9.32 -2.88
N ASN A 448 -39.42 9.42 -4.02
CA ASN A 448 -39.23 8.51 -5.14
C ASN A 448 -38.12 8.96 -6.10
N LEU A 449 -37.56 10.16 -5.90
CA LEU A 449 -36.56 10.74 -6.80
C LEU A 449 -35.35 9.82 -7.03
N PRO A 450 -34.73 9.21 -5.99
CA PRO A 450 -33.64 8.25 -6.21
C PRO A 450 -34.08 7.02 -7.01
N ARG A 451 -35.25 6.45 -6.71
CA ARG A 451 -35.75 5.26 -7.41
C ARG A 451 -36.07 5.57 -8.88
N THR A 452 -36.65 6.73 -9.15
CA THR A 452 -36.97 7.20 -10.51
C THR A 452 -35.71 7.50 -11.31
N LEU A 453 -34.73 8.18 -10.73
CA LEU A 453 -33.45 8.45 -11.40
C LEU A 453 -32.67 7.15 -11.61
N LEU A 454 -32.73 6.19 -10.70
CA LEU A 454 -32.07 4.90 -10.87
C LEU A 454 -32.63 4.18 -12.10
N MET A 455 -33.96 4.12 -12.23
CA MET A 455 -34.62 3.56 -13.41
C MET A 455 -34.35 4.34 -14.70
N TYR A 456 -34.15 5.65 -14.61
CA TYR A 456 -33.80 6.48 -15.76
C TYR A 456 -32.36 6.20 -16.23
N TYR A 457 -31.42 6.12 -15.28
CA TYR A 457 -30.01 5.93 -15.56
C TYR A 457 -29.62 4.47 -15.87
N THR A 458 -30.44 3.46 -15.52
CA THR A 458 -30.17 2.05 -15.84
C THR A 458 -29.96 1.75 -17.33
N ASN A 459 -30.40 2.63 -18.23
CA ASN A 459 -30.23 2.49 -19.68
C ASN A 459 -29.01 3.22 -20.26
N PHE A 460 -28.18 3.87 -19.43
CA PHE A 460 -27.00 4.62 -19.87
C PHE A 460 -25.69 3.88 -19.54
N ILE A 461 -24.72 3.95 -20.45
CA ILE A 461 -23.40 3.27 -20.33
C ILE A 461 -22.57 3.82 -19.14
N SER A 462 -22.84 5.05 -18.69
CA SER A 462 -22.29 5.71 -17.48
C SER A 462 -23.30 5.83 -16.33
N SER A 463 -24.22 4.86 -16.26
CA SER A 463 -25.35 4.75 -15.34
C SER A 463 -25.09 5.20 -13.89
N PRO A 464 -24.05 4.71 -13.17
CA PRO A 464 -23.92 4.98 -11.74
C PRO A 464 -23.47 6.42 -11.43
N GLU A 465 -22.55 6.97 -12.23
CA GLU A 465 -21.99 8.30 -12.02
C GLU A 465 -23.03 9.38 -12.33
N GLY A 466 -23.71 9.27 -13.47
CA GLY A 466 -24.80 10.18 -13.83
C GLY A 466 -25.95 10.16 -12.82
N TYR A 467 -26.27 8.98 -12.28
CA TYR A 467 -27.26 8.79 -11.24
C TYR A 467 -26.91 9.54 -9.95
N PHE A 468 -25.75 9.24 -9.36
CA PHE A 468 -25.35 9.82 -8.08
C PHE A 468 -25.07 11.32 -8.19
N GLN A 469 -24.43 11.78 -9.27
CA GLN A 469 -24.19 13.19 -9.51
C GLN A 469 -25.51 13.98 -9.58
N THR A 470 -26.53 13.44 -10.25
CA THR A 470 -27.83 14.08 -10.38
C THR A 470 -28.53 14.20 -9.03
N ILE A 471 -28.50 13.16 -8.19
CA ILE A 471 -29.10 13.23 -6.85
C ILE A 471 -28.33 14.21 -5.96
N ILE A 472 -27.00 14.11 -5.91
CA ILE A 472 -26.16 14.99 -5.08
C ILE A 472 -26.39 16.46 -5.45
N CYS A 473 -26.49 16.79 -6.74
CA CYS A 473 -26.67 18.18 -7.19
C CYS A 473 -28.11 18.70 -7.05
N ASN A 474 -29.14 17.84 -7.06
CA ASN A 474 -30.55 18.27 -7.04
C ASN A 474 -31.23 18.17 -5.67
N VAL A 475 -30.64 17.47 -4.70
CA VAL A 475 -31.18 17.39 -3.34
C VAL A 475 -30.50 18.43 -2.48
N LEU A 476 -31.26 19.42 -2.01
CA LEU A 476 -30.76 20.57 -1.23
C LEU A 476 -29.86 20.17 -0.05
N ASP A 477 -30.21 19.09 0.65
CA ASP A 477 -29.46 18.58 1.81
C ASP A 477 -28.06 18.04 1.45
N PHE A 478 -27.84 17.70 0.17
CA PHE A 478 -26.58 17.16 -0.34
C PHE A 478 -25.89 18.05 -1.36
N ALA A 479 -26.57 19.07 -1.90
CA ALA A 479 -26.06 19.96 -2.94
C ALA A 479 -24.76 20.69 -2.52
N THR A 480 -24.60 21.02 -1.25
CA THR A 480 -23.38 21.66 -0.72
C THR A 480 -22.23 20.67 -0.50
N THR A 481 -22.48 19.36 -0.61
CA THR A 481 -21.44 18.32 -0.53
C THR A 481 -20.87 17.95 -1.90
N ALA A 482 -21.46 18.48 -2.98
CA ALA A 482 -21.00 18.29 -4.35
C ALA A 482 -19.70 19.09 -4.59
N VAL A 483 -18.60 18.39 -4.90
CA VAL A 483 -17.34 19.04 -5.30
C VAL A 483 -17.16 18.88 -6.80
N ASN A 484 -17.24 19.99 -7.54
CA ASN A 484 -17.13 20.00 -8.99
C ASN A 484 -15.71 19.61 -9.44
N HIS A 485 -15.55 18.38 -9.94
CA HIS A 485 -14.31 17.92 -10.56
C HIS A 485 -14.51 17.92 -12.07
N ASN A 486 -13.78 18.78 -12.78
CA ASN A 486 -13.85 18.97 -14.23
C ASN A 486 -13.91 17.64 -15.01
N ILE A 487 -15.06 17.38 -15.62
CA ILE A 487 -15.20 16.42 -16.72
C ILE A 487 -14.68 17.10 -17.97
N HIS A 488 -13.47 16.75 -18.41
CA HIS A 488 -13.06 17.04 -19.78
C HIS A 488 -13.91 16.16 -20.71
N TYR A 489 -14.91 16.75 -21.35
CA TYR A 489 -15.48 16.16 -22.56
C TYR A 489 -14.37 16.06 -23.62
N ILE A 490 -14.05 14.84 -24.04
CA ILE A 490 -13.26 14.60 -25.26
C ILE A 490 -14.15 15.02 -26.43
N SER A 491 -14.00 16.26 -26.87
CA SER A 491 -14.39 16.66 -28.22
C SER A 491 -13.35 16.09 -29.17
N TRP A 492 -13.81 15.24 -30.08
CA TRP A 492 -13.05 14.93 -31.28
C TRP A 492 -12.97 16.19 -32.16
N ASP A 493 -11.76 16.40 -32.70
CA ASP A 493 -11.36 17.28 -33.80
C ASP A 493 -11.25 18.81 -33.58
N ASN A 494 -10.08 19.34 -33.93
CA ASN A 494 -9.61 20.73 -33.83
C ASN A 494 -9.66 21.41 -35.23
N PRO A 495 -9.60 22.75 -35.40
CA PRO A 495 -10.40 23.88 -34.87
C PRO A 495 -10.81 24.90 -36.00
N PRO A 496 -11.30 26.13 -35.73
CA PRO A 496 -10.36 27.24 -35.45
C PRO A 496 -10.82 28.28 -34.39
N LYS A 497 -9.82 28.80 -33.67
CA LYS A 497 -9.66 30.14 -33.05
C LYS A 497 -10.92 30.98 -32.78
N GLN A 498 -11.21 31.26 -31.49
CA GLN A 498 -11.49 32.62 -30.95
C GLN A 498 -11.54 32.61 -29.41
N HIS A 499 -11.30 33.80 -28.83
CA HIS A 499 -11.08 34.14 -27.41
C HIS A 499 -12.32 33.94 -26.49
N PRO A 500 -12.17 34.04 -25.14
CA PRO A 500 -13.05 33.37 -24.19
C PRO A 500 -14.30 34.20 -23.85
N HIS A 501 -15.45 33.53 -23.83
CA HIS A 501 -16.63 34.02 -23.11
C HIS A 501 -16.95 33.06 -21.96
N ASN A 502 -17.00 33.62 -20.74
CA ASN A 502 -17.50 32.97 -19.53
C ASN A 502 -18.97 32.56 -19.76
N LEU A 503 -19.29 31.27 -19.63
CA LEU A 503 -20.66 30.78 -19.56
C LEU A 503 -21.10 30.72 -18.09
N ASN A 504 -22.27 31.31 -17.83
CA ASN A 504 -22.88 31.48 -16.52
C ASN A 504 -23.93 30.37 -16.30
N ILE A 505 -24.27 30.12 -15.03
CA ILE A 505 -25.09 29.00 -14.54
C ILE A 505 -26.55 28.96 -15.07
N ASN A 506 -26.96 29.97 -15.86
CA ASN A 506 -28.31 30.11 -16.40
C ASN A 506 -28.48 29.48 -17.80
N ASP A 507 -27.40 29.10 -18.49
CA ASP A 507 -27.50 28.57 -19.87
C ASP A 507 -27.88 27.08 -19.93
N MET A 508 -28.03 26.40 -18.78
CA MET A 508 -28.49 25.00 -18.72
C MET A 508 -30.01 24.82 -18.66
N ALA A 509 -30.79 25.91 -18.59
CA ALA A 509 -32.24 25.85 -18.43
C ALA A 509 -33.05 25.69 -19.74
N GLU A 510 -32.43 25.78 -20.92
CA GLU A 510 -33.15 25.76 -22.21
C GLU A 510 -33.18 24.39 -22.92
N MET A 511 -32.74 23.29 -22.30
CA MET A 511 -32.73 21.95 -22.93
C MET A 511 -33.96 21.06 -22.63
N TRP A 512 -35.11 21.64 -22.29
CA TRP A 512 -36.36 20.89 -22.09
C TRP A 512 -37.45 21.24 -23.11
N PRO A 513 -37.83 20.34 -24.04
CA PRO A 513 -39.13 20.38 -24.69
C PRO A 513 -40.10 19.49 -23.90
N LEU A 514 -40.90 20.10 -23.02
CA LEU A 514 -42.10 19.48 -22.48
C LEU A 514 -43.19 19.50 -23.57
N SER A 515 -43.56 18.32 -24.06
CA SER A 515 -44.78 18.14 -24.85
C SER A 515 -46.00 18.47 -23.98
N ARG A 516 -46.77 19.49 -24.38
CA ARG A 516 -48.14 19.69 -23.90
C ARG A 516 -49.10 19.39 -25.04
N ALA A 517 -49.67 18.19 -25.01
CA ALA A 517 -50.94 17.90 -25.65
C ALA A 517 -52.07 18.11 -24.62
N ASN A 518 -53.00 18.99 -24.97
CA ASN A 518 -54.46 18.79 -25.00
C ASN A 518 -55.37 19.90 -24.44
N SER A 519 -56.36 20.17 -25.29
CA SER A 519 -57.77 20.46 -25.04
C SER A 519 -58.17 21.80 -24.41
N LYS A 520 -58.72 22.67 -25.26
CA LYS A 520 -60.10 23.14 -25.10
C LYS A 520 -60.80 23.09 -26.45
N GLY A 521 -61.93 22.40 -26.50
CA GLY A 521 -62.83 22.36 -27.65
C GLY A 521 -64.06 23.25 -27.45
N MET A 522 -64.84 23.28 -28.52
CA MET A 522 -66.26 23.64 -28.64
C MET A 522 -66.68 25.12 -28.56
N THR A 523 -67.45 25.43 -29.63
CA THR A 523 -68.24 26.62 -30.01
C THR A 523 -67.49 27.86 -30.43
#